data_AF-A0A816G3H1-F1
#
_entry.id   AF-A0A816G3H1-F1
#
_cell.length_a   1.000
_cell.length_b   1.000
_cell.length_c   1.000
_cell.angle_alpha   90.00
_cell.angle_beta   90.00
_cell.angle_gamma   90.00
#
_symmetry.space_group_name_H-M   'P 1'
#
loop_
_entity.id
_entity.type
_entity.pdbx_description
1 polymer ?
#
loop_
_entity_poly.entity_id
_entity_poly.type
_entity_poly.pdbx_seq_one_letter_code
_entity_poly.pdbx_strand_id
1 'polypeptide(L)'
;MKTLIANHQYKEALDLFEKKLSIHTDATFVLALKASTKLSDHQRGITIHQQLPLKSLKNLHIQTALIHFYMQSHRVNDAEQIFSTVEKENLFIYGAMLKGYLSNNMPEKVFELYKKISIKLDTVIMTIFFNACAKICDDHAIQIGNDAFEKLPKSFLENPNLIRTIIDMFMKF
;
A
#
# COMPACT_ATOMS: atom_id res chain seq x y z
N MET A 1 15.35 -12.15 -12.93
CA MET A 1 14.73 -11.23 -11.95
C MET A 1 13.42 -11.78 -11.38
N LYS A 2 12.35 -11.98 -12.18
CA LYS A 2 11.10 -12.58 -11.68
C LYS A 2 11.31 -13.89 -10.90
N THR A 3 12.09 -14.82 -11.46
CA THR A 3 12.45 -16.10 -10.81
C THR A 3 13.20 -15.90 -9.50
N LEU A 4 14.16 -14.97 -9.44
CA LEU A 4 14.93 -14.68 -8.22
C LEU A 4 14.02 -14.16 -7.10
N ILE A 5 13.10 -13.24 -7.43
CA ILE A 5 12.11 -12.73 -6.46
C ILE A 5 11.19 -13.85 -5.96
N ALA A 6 10.76 -14.77 -6.84
CA ALA A 6 9.93 -15.91 -6.46
C ALA A 6 10.66 -16.86 -5.51
N ASN A 7 11.98 -17.02 -5.67
CA ASN A 7 12.83 -17.84 -4.82
C ASN A 7 13.37 -17.10 -3.58
N HIS A 8 12.85 -15.91 -3.26
CA HIS A 8 13.32 -15.05 -2.15
C HIS A 8 14.80 -14.63 -2.23
N GLN A 9 15.42 -14.72 -3.41
CA GLN A 9 16.79 -14.31 -3.70
C GLN A 9 16.83 -12.81 -4.03
N TYR A 10 16.51 -11.98 -3.05
CA TYR A 10 16.33 -10.54 -3.24
C TYR A 10 17.66 -9.81 -3.51
N LYS A 11 18.74 -10.23 -2.86
CA LYS A 11 20.06 -9.58 -3.02
C LYS A 11 20.59 -9.82 -4.43
N GLU A 12 20.51 -11.05 -4.90
CA GLU A 12 20.89 -11.45 -6.25
C GLU A 12 20.02 -10.78 -7.30
N ALA A 13 18.73 -10.55 -7.01
CA ALA A 13 17.85 -9.81 -7.90
C ALA A 13 18.29 -8.34 -8.06
N LEU A 14 18.73 -7.69 -6.98
CA LEU A 14 19.28 -6.33 -7.01
C LEU A 14 20.64 -6.28 -7.71
N ASP A 15 21.54 -7.19 -7.39
CA ASP A 15 22.87 -7.22 -8.03
C ASP A 15 22.74 -7.49 -9.54
N LEU A 16 21.77 -8.31 -9.96
CA LEU A 16 21.45 -8.49 -11.37
C LEU A 16 20.84 -7.24 -12.03
N PHE A 17 20.01 -6.49 -11.29
CA PHE A 17 19.45 -5.22 -11.74
C PHE A 17 20.60 -4.23 -12.01
N GLU A 18 21.46 -3.98 -11.01
CA GLU A 18 22.57 -3.03 -11.09
C GLU A 18 23.58 -3.37 -12.21
N LYS A 19 23.81 -4.65 -12.49
CA LYS A 19 24.69 -5.08 -13.60
C LYS A 19 24.10 -4.85 -15.00
N LYS A 20 22.77 -4.70 -15.14
CA LYS A 20 22.08 -4.64 -16.44
C LYS A 20 21.43 -3.27 -16.71
N LEU A 21 22.24 -2.20 -16.58
CA LEU A 21 21.85 -0.80 -16.72
C LEU A 21 21.08 -0.46 -18.02
N SER A 22 21.27 -1.21 -19.11
CA SER A 22 20.70 -0.91 -20.43
C SER A 22 19.41 -1.67 -20.81
N ILE A 23 18.87 -2.53 -19.93
CA ILE A 23 17.70 -3.39 -20.25
C ILE A 23 16.54 -3.17 -19.24
N HIS A 24 16.54 -2.04 -18.53
CA HIS A 24 15.50 -1.77 -17.55
C HIS A 24 14.15 -1.47 -18.20
N THR A 25 13.14 -2.17 -17.72
CA THR A 25 11.71 -1.96 -18.00
C THR A 25 10.97 -1.63 -16.70
N ASP A 26 9.77 -1.07 -16.79
CA ASP A 26 8.94 -0.79 -15.60
C ASP A 26 8.78 -2.05 -14.71
N ALA A 27 8.57 -3.22 -15.33
CA ALA A 27 8.48 -4.47 -14.59
C ALA A 27 9.76 -4.80 -13.80
N THR A 28 10.94 -4.52 -14.36
CA THR A 28 12.21 -4.73 -13.64
C THR A 28 12.41 -3.75 -12.50
N PHE A 29 12.00 -2.49 -12.66
CA PHE A 29 12.04 -1.50 -11.58
C PHE A 29 11.10 -1.88 -10.43
N VAL A 30 9.87 -2.32 -10.72
CA VAL A 30 8.93 -2.82 -9.70
C VAL A 30 9.55 -3.97 -8.90
N LEU A 31 10.19 -4.92 -9.58
CA LEU A 31 10.81 -6.07 -8.93
C LEU A 31 12.04 -5.67 -8.10
N ALA A 32 12.83 -4.70 -8.56
CA ALA A 32 13.97 -4.18 -7.83
C ALA A 32 13.51 -3.42 -6.57
N LEU A 33 12.52 -2.52 -6.67
CA LEU A 33 11.92 -1.84 -5.52
C LEU A 33 11.36 -2.85 -4.50
N LYS A 34 10.70 -3.91 -4.98
CA LYS A 34 10.21 -5.00 -4.12
C LYS A 34 11.35 -5.71 -3.40
N ALA A 35 12.47 -6.00 -4.08
CA ALA A 35 13.64 -6.61 -3.47
C ALA A 35 14.28 -5.69 -2.42
N SER A 36 14.46 -4.40 -2.73
CA SER A 36 14.97 -3.39 -1.78
C SER A 36 14.08 -3.30 -0.54
N THR A 37 12.76 -3.30 -0.72
CA THR A 37 11.80 -3.31 0.39
C THR A 37 11.95 -4.55 1.27
N LYS A 38 12.14 -5.73 0.66
CA LYS A 38 12.29 -6.99 1.39
C LYS A 38 13.60 -7.14 2.14
N LEU A 39 14.64 -6.43 1.71
CA LEU A 39 15.92 -6.37 2.39
C LEU A 39 16.04 -5.19 3.36
N SER A 40 15.02 -4.33 3.43
CA SER A 40 15.11 -3.02 4.10
C SER A 40 16.31 -2.19 3.61
N ASP A 41 16.69 -2.34 2.34
CA ASP A 41 17.80 -1.62 1.73
C ASP A 41 17.32 -0.29 1.15
N HIS A 42 17.22 0.70 2.04
CA HIS A 42 16.70 2.03 1.73
C HIS A 42 17.57 2.75 0.70
N GLN A 43 18.89 2.61 0.80
CA GLN A 43 19.80 3.33 -0.09
C GLN A 43 19.67 2.82 -1.51
N ARG A 44 19.64 1.50 -1.72
CA ARG A 44 19.43 0.94 -3.06
C ARG A 44 18.07 1.32 -3.62
N GLY A 45 17.01 1.29 -2.81
CA GLY A 45 15.68 1.68 -3.27
C GLY A 45 15.58 3.14 -3.72
N ILE A 46 16.25 4.07 -3.02
CA ILE A 46 16.35 5.48 -3.43
C ILE A 46 17.11 5.61 -4.75
N THR A 47 18.25 4.93 -4.88
CA THR A 47 19.04 4.93 -6.13
C THR A 47 18.20 4.38 -7.30
N ILE A 48 17.44 3.31 -7.08
CA ILE A 48 16.53 2.73 -8.09
C ILE A 48 15.46 3.76 -8.51
N HIS A 49 14.87 4.48 -7.55
CA HIS A 49 13.92 5.54 -7.88
C HIS A 49 14.56 6.67 -8.71
N GLN A 50 15.77 7.11 -8.36
CA GLN A 50 16.48 8.16 -9.11
C GLN A 50 16.83 7.74 -10.55
N GLN A 51 16.96 6.45 -10.82
CA GLN A 51 17.22 5.90 -12.15
C GLN A 51 15.95 5.76 -13.02
N LEU A 52 14.75 5.98 -12.46
CA LEU A 52 13.49 5.82 -13.21
C LEU A 52 13.36 6.86 -14.32
N PRO A 53 13.04 6.45 -15.56
CA PRO A 53 12.68 7.39 -16.62
C PRO A 53 11.44 8.20 -16.23
N LEU A 54 11.40 9.49 -16.57
CA LEU A 54 10.26 10.37 -16.26
C LEU A 54 8.91 9.82 -16.75
N LYS A 55 8.89 9.18 -17.92
CA LYS A 55 7.70 8.52 -18.47
C LYS A 55 7.16 7.38 -17.59
N SER A 56 8.06 6.66 -16.91
CA SER A 56 7.72 5.52 -16.04
C SER A 56 7.13 5.97 -14.71
N LEU A 57 7.36 7.22 -14.28
CA LEU A 57 6.78 7.77 -13.06
C LEU A 57 5.25 7.91 -13.12
N LYS A 58 4.67 7.91 -14.33
CA LYS A 58 3.21 7.90 -14.53
C LYS A 58 2.62 6.48 -14.55
N ASN A 59 3.45 5.44 -14.50
CA ASN A 59 2.97 4.06 -14.49
C ASN A 59 2.43 3.72 -13.08
N LEU A 60 1.15 3.37 -13.00
CA LEU A 60 0.47 3.05 -11.74
C LEU A 60 1.17 1.94 -10.93
N HIS A 61 1.73 0.93 -11.60
CA HIS A 61 2.45 -0.16 -10.92
C HIS A 61 3.77 0.33 -10.32
N ILE A 62 4.47 1.26 -10.98
CA ILE A 62 5.67 1.90 -10.46
C ILE A 62 5.31 2.79 -9.27
N GLN A 63 4.32 3.67 -9.41
CA GLN A 63 3.85 4.53 -8.32
C GLN A 63 3.44 3.71 -7.09
N THR A 64 2.70 2.61 -7.29
CA THR A 64 2.29 1.74 -6.18
C THR A 64 3.49 1.04 -5.53
N ALA A 65 4.48 0.59 -6.33
CA ALA A 65 5.70 -0.02 -5.80
C ALA A 65 6.56 0.99 -5.01
N LEU A 66 6.66 2.23 -5.49
CA LEU A 66 7.35 3.32 -4.80
C LEU A 66 6.65 3.69 -3.49
N ILE A 67 5.32 3.83 -3.49
CA ILE A 67 4.53 4.06 -2.27
C ILE A 67 4.80 2.96 -1.25
N HIS A 68 4.72 1.69 -1.67
CA HIS A 68 4.99 0.57 -0.76
C HIS A 68 6.42 0.61 -0.21
N PHE A 69 7.41 0.87 -1.06
CA PHE A 69 8.82 1.00 -0.64
C PHE A 69 9.02 2.13 0.38
N TYR A 70 8.48 3.32 0.11
CA TYR A 70 8.64 4.48 0.99
C TYR A 70 7.88 4.31 2.31
N MET A 71 6.67 3.74 2.27
CA MET A 71 5.91 3.41 3.49
C MET A 71 6.63 2.39 4.38
N GLN A 72 7.28 1.38 3.79
CA GLN A 72 8.09 0.41 4.54
C GLN A 72 9.42 0.98 5.05
N SER A 73 9.86 2.09 4.47
CA SER A 73 11.04 2.83 4.90
C SER A 73 10.72 3.95 5.89
N HIS A 74 9.49 3.99 6.44
CA HIS A 74 8.98 5.05 7.33
C HIS A 74 9.06 6.46 6.74
N ARG A 75 9.17 6.57 5.41
CA ARG A 75 9.25 7.83 4.66
C ARG A 75 7.88 8.19 4.10
N VAL A 76 6.94 8.45 5.01
CA VAL A 76 5.52 8.68 4.69
C VAL A 76 5.34 9.86 3.73
N ASN A 77 6.06 10.96 3.94
CA ASN A 77 5.95 12.17 3.11
C ASN A 77 6.33 11.90 1.65
N ASP A 78 7.36 11.09 1.39
CA ASP A 78 7.75 10.74 0.02
C ASP A 78 6.70 9.85 -0.65
N ALA A 79 6.09 8.93 0.09
CA ALA A 79 4.97 8.13 -0.42
C ALA A 79 3.76 9.02 -0.76
N GLU A 80 3.44 10.00 0.09
CA GLU A 80 2.37 10.98 -0.16
C GLU A 80 2.66 11.86 -1.38
N GLN A 81 3.91 12.27 -1.60
CA GLN A 81 4.32 13.01 -2.80
C GLN A 81 4.08 12.17 -4.06
N ILE A 82 4.50 10.89 -4.08
CA ILE A 82 4.20 10.00 -5.21
C ILE A 82 2.69 9.85 -5.40
N PHE A 83 1.95 9.64 -4.32
CA PHE A 83 0.50 9.50 -4.38
C PHE A 83 -0.20 10.74 -4.94
N SER A 84 0.30 11.94 -4.65
CA SER A 84 -0.25 13.20 -5.19
C SER A 84 -0.14 13.32 -6.72
N THR A 85 0.74 12.53 -7.35
CA THR A 85 0.92 12.48 -8.81
C THR A 85 -0.02 11.48 -9.52
N VAL A 86 -0.87 10.79 -8.78
CA VAL A 86 -1.80 9.79 -9.33
C VAL A 86 -2.98 10.51 -9.98
N GLU A 87 -3.09 10.40 -11.31
CA GLU A 87 -4.11 11.11 -12.10
C GLU A 87 -5.48 10.42 -12.07
N LYS A 88 -5.52 9.10 -11.86
CA LYS A 88 -6.75 8.29 -11.93
C LYS A 88 -7.00 7.52 -10.64
N GLU A 89 -8.20 7.64 -10.08
CA GLU A 89 -8.63 6.86 -8.93
C GLU A 89 -8.49 5.36 -9.19
N ASN A 90 -7.83 4.65 -8.27
CA ASN A 90 -7.66 3.22 -8.36
C ASN A 90 -7.53 2.59 -6.97
N LEU A 91 -8.40 1.65 -6.63
CA LEU A 91 -8.41 1.02 -5.29
C LEU A 91 -7.09 0.35 -4.93
N PHE A 92 -6.31 -0.13 -5.92
CA PHE A 92 -5.02 -0.76 -5.67
C PHE A 92 -4.01 0.20 -5.04
N ILE A 93 -3.92 1.43 -5.57
CA ILE A 93 -2.97 2.43 -5.04
C ILE A 93 -3.50 3.09 -3.76
N TYR A 94 -4.81 3.28 -3.63
CA TYR A 94 -5.43 3.66 -2.36
C TYR A 94 -5.16 2.61 -1.28
N GLY A 95 -5.32 1.32 -1.59
CA GLY A 95 -5.05 0.22 -0.67
C GLY A 95 -3.59 0.18 -0.22
N ALA A 96 -2.64 0.49 -1.11
CA ALA A 96 -1.24 0.62 -0.76
C ALA A 96 -0.99 1.78 0.22
N MET A 97 -1.61 2.95 -0.01
CA MET A 97 -1.51 4.09 0.90
C MET A 97 -2.15 3.83 2.26
N LEU A 98 -3.39 3.37 2.29
CA LEU A 98 -4.12 3.10 3.54
C LEU A 98 -3.41 2.04 4.38
N LYS A 99 -2.92 0.96 3.75
CA LYS A 99 -2.11 -0.05 4.45
C LYS A 99 -0.80 0.54 4.95
N GLY A 100 -0.17 1.42 4.17
CA GLY A 100 1.03 2.15 4.55
C GLY A 100 0.83 3.01 5.80
N TYR A 101 -0.28 3.75 5.88
CA TYR A 101 -0.64 4.53 7.08
C TYR A 101 -0.84 3.63 8.29
N LEU A 102 -1.57 2.52 8.15
CA LEU A 102 -1.74 1.56 9.25
C LEU A 102 -0.41 0.99 9.75
N SER A 103 0.51 0.63 8.85
CA SER A 103 1.83 0.11 9.25
C SER A 103 2.74 1.16 9.87
N ASN A 104 2.48 2.45 9.59
CA ASN A 104 3.20 3.58 10.18
C ASN A 104 2.49 4.18 11.40
N ASN A 105 1.50 3.46 11.97
CA ASN A 105 0.72 3.90 13.14
C ASN A 105 0.05 5.28 12.97
N MET A 106 -0.53 5.52 11.79
CA MET A 106 -1.30 6.73 11.47
C MET A 106 -2.74 6.37 11.06
N PRO A 107 -3.53 5.72 11.94
CA PRO A 107 -4.88 5.28 11.60
C PRO A 107 -5.84 6.44 11.24
N GLU A 108 -5.60 7.66 11.72
CA GLU A 108 -6.42 8.85 11.43
C GLU A 108 -6.33 9.21 9.94
N LYS A 109 -5.14 9.12 9.35
CA LYS A 109 -4.93 9.34 7.90
C LYS A 109 -5.65 8.31 7.04
N VAL A 110 -5.96 7.12 7.57
CA VAL A 110 -6.81 6.14 6.89
C VAL A 110 -8.21 6.71 6.69
N PHE A 111 -8.79 7.33 7.72
CA PHE A 111 -10.12 7.94 7.62
C PHE A 111 -10.14 9.15 6.69
N GLU A 112 -9.12 10.01 6.77
CA GLU A 112 -9.00 11.16 5.87
C GLU A 112 -8.93 10.75 4.41
N LEU A 113 -8.14 9.71 4.10
CA LEU A 113 -8.02 9.21 2.74
C LEU A 113 -9.25 8.42 2.30
N TYR A 114 -9.84 7.61 3.18
CA TYR A 114 -11.08 6.87 2.92
C TYR A 114 -12.21 7.80 2.49
N LYS A 115 -12.40 8.94 3.17
CA LYS A 115 -13.42 9.94 2.84
C LYS A 115 -13.25 10.57 1.44
N LYS A 116 -12.04 10.50 0.87
CA LYS A 116 -11.72 11.04 -0.45
C LYS A 116 -11.94 10.02 -1.58
N ILE A 117 -12.22 8.75 -1.28
CA ILE A 117 -12.43 7.73 -2.30
C ILE A 117 -13.86 7.88 -2.84
N SER A 118 -14.00 8.16 -4.14
CA SER A 118 -15.32 8.34 -4.78
C SER A 118 -15.77 7.09 -5.55
N ILE A 119 -14.84 6.21 -5.92
CA ILE A 119 -15.16 4.91 -6.54
C ILE A 119 -15.70 3.88 -5.54
N LYS A 120 -16.46 2.91 -6.07
CA LYS A 120 -17.01 1.80 -5.27
C LYS A 120 -15.89 1.02 -4.58
N LEU A 121 -15.95 0.95 -3.26
CA LEU A 121 -14.98 0.26 -2.42
C LEU A 121 -15.01 -1.26 -2.64
N ASP A 122 -13.90 -1.92 -2.32
CA ASP A 122 -13.78 -3.38 -2.27
C ASP A 122 -13.54 -3.87 -0.83
N THR A 123 -13.53 -5.19 -0.66
CA THR A 123 -13.34 -5.81 0.66
C THR A 123 -11.96 -5.48 1.24
N VAL A 124 -10.95 -5.22 0.42
CA VAL A 124 -9.59 -4.90 0.88
C VAL A 124 -9.57 -3.53 1.55
N ILE A 125 -10.15 -2.51 0.92
CA ILE A 125 -10.23 -1.16 1.50
C ILE A 125 -11.06 -1.19 2.79
N MET A 126 -12.19 -1.89 2.79
CA MET A 126 -13.01 -2.03 4.01
C MET A 126 -12.27 -2.75 5.13
N THR A 127 -11.51 -3.81 4.82
CA THR A 127 -10.68 -4.51 5.81
C THR A 127 -9.64 -3.58 6.44
N ILE A 128 -9.01 -2.73 5.63
CA ILE A 128 -8.05 -1.73 6.12
C ILE A 128 -8.75 -0.68 6.99
N PHE A 129 -9.92 -0.21 6.56
CA PHE A 129 -10.72 0.75 7.32
C PHE A 129 -11.13 0.23 8.70
N PHE A 130 -11.68 -0.98 8.80
CA PHE A 130 -12.08 -1.56 10.10
C PHE A 130 -10.87 -1.82 11.00
N ASN A 131 -9.71 -2.20 10.44
CA ASN A 131 -8.47 -2.26 11.21
C ASN A 131 -8.06 -0.90 11.77
N ALA A 132 -8.31 0.21 11.06
CA ALA A 132 -8.06 1.55 11.58
C ALA A 132 -9.01 1.88 12.74
N CYS A 133 -10.31 1.56 12.61
CA CYS A 133 -11.26 1.70 13.71
C CYS A 133 -10.81 0.93 14.95
N ALA A 134 -10.42 -0.34 14.77
CA ALA A 134 -9.92 -1.20 15.82
C ALA A 134 -8.55 -0.75 16.40
N LYS A 135 -7.81 0.15 15.74
CA LYS A 135 -6.56 0.70 16.28
C LYS A 135 -6.78 1.96 17.13
N ILE A 136 -7.74 2.80 16.75
CA ILE A 136 -8.03 4.06 17.45
C ILE A 136 -8.79 3.79 18.76
N CYS A 137 -9.74 2.85 18.76
CA CYS A 137 -10.50 2.43 19.94
C CYS A 137 -11.16 3.59 20.72
N ASP A 138 -11.65 4.62 20.03
CA ASP A 138 -12.45 5.70 20.63
C ASP A 138 -13.91 5.65 20.14
N ASP A 139 -14.80 6.32 20.87
CA ASP A 139 -16.24 6.36 20.55
C ASP A 139 -16.53 6.88 19.14
N HIS A 140 -15.66 7.76 18.63
CA HIS A 140 -15.80 8.31 17.30
C HIS A 140 -15.52 7.27 16.20
N ALA A 141 -14.43 6.52 16.34
CA ALA A 141 -14.04 5.44 15.45
C ALA A 141 -15.06 4.28 15.48
N ILE A 142 -15.66 4.03 16.65
CA ILE A 142 -16.79 3.09 16.79
C ILE A 142 -17.96 3.53 15.95
N GLN A 143 -18.42 4.77 16.14
CA GLN A 143 -19.57 5.29 15.42
C GLN A 143 -19.35 5.23 13.91
N ILE A 144 -18.17 5.66 13.46
CA ILE A 144 -17.77 5.59 12.05
C ILE A 144 -17.76 4.15 11.52
N GLY A 145 -17.24 3.20 12.31
CA GLY A 145 -17.24 1.79 11.93
C GLY A 145 -18.63 1.18 11.86
N ASN A 146 -19.52 1.52 12.80
CA ASN A 146 -20.93 1.10 12.79
C ASN A 146 -21.67 1.61 11.56
N ASP A 147 -21.56 2.92 11.29
CA ASP A 147 -22.18 3.55 10.12
C ASP A 147 -21.70 2.92 8.80
N ALA A 148 -20.42 2.52 8.76
CA ALA A 148 -19.85 1.85 7.60
C ALA A 148 -20.33 0.40 7.48
N PHE A 149 -20.43 -0.33 8.60
CA PHE A 149 -20.91 -1.71 8.64
C PHE A 149 -22.36 -1.83 8.17
N GLU A 150 -23.25 -0.93 8.61
CA GLU A 150 -24.65 -0.92 8.18
C GLU A 150 -24.82 -0.72 6.67
N LYS A 151 -23.89 0.01 6.05
CA LYS A 151 -23.89 0.30 4.60
C LYS A 151 -23.17 -0.76 3.77
N LEU A 152 -22.57 -1.79 4.40
CA LEU A 152 -21.84 -2.83 3.66
C LEU A 152 -22.79 -3.67 2.79
N PRO A 153 -22.43 -3.94 1.53
CA PRO A 153 -23.13 -4.93 0.73
C PRO A 153 -23.00 -6.32 1.37
N LYS A 154 -24.08 -7.11 1.38
CA LYS A 154 -24.05 -8.47 1.98
C LYS A 154 -22.94 -9.36 1.42
N SER A 155 -22.59 -9.22 0.15
CA SER A 155 -21.49 -9.98 -0.48
C SER A 155 -20.11 -9.73 0.17
N PHE A 156 -19.93 -8.62 0.89
CA PHE A 156 -18.69 -8.35 1.62
C PHE A 156 -18.55 -9.27 2.83
N LEU A 157 -19.67 -9.69 3.41
CA LEU A 157 -19.71 -10.62 4.54
C LEU A 157 -19.46 -12.09 4.14
N GLU A 158 -19.14 -12.34 2.87
CA GLU A 158 -18.58 -13.63 2.41
C GLU A 158 -17.05 -13.66 2.55
N ASN A 159 -16.40 -12.51 2.76
CA ASN A 159 -14.96 -12.43 2.89
C ASN A 159 -14.52 -12.65 4.36
N PRO A 160 -13.86 -13.77 4.70
CA PRO A 160 -13.54 -14.11 6.08
C PRO A 160 -12.53 -13.14 6.72
N ASN A 161 -11.65 -12.53 5.92
CA ASN A 161 -10.69 -11.55 6.44
C ASN A 161 -11.40 -10.28 6.91
N LEU A 162 -12.39 -9.82 6.14
CA LEU A 162 -13.19 -8.66 6.51
C LEU A 162 -14.03 -8.94 7.76
N ILE A 163 -14.71 -10.09 7.80
CA ILE A 163 -15.50 -10.50 8.98
C ILE A 163 -14.64 -10.52 10.23
N ARG A 164 -13.45 -11.13 10.17
CA ARG A 164 -12.53 -11.16 11.30
C ARG A 164 -12.18 -9.74 11.78
N THR A 165 -11.87 -8.82 10.87
CA THR A 165 -11.53 -7.44 11.27
C THR A 165 -12.70 -6.66 11.85
N ILE A 166 -13.93 -6.95 11.41
CA ILE A 166 -15.15 -6.38 11.99
C ILE A 166 -15.34 -6.92 13.41
N ILE A 167 -15.18 -8.23 13.61
CA ILE A 167 -15.24 -8.84 14.95
C ILE A 167 -14.15 -8.26 15.85
N ASP A 168 -12.90 -8.16 15.36
CA ASP A 168 -11.79 -7.57 16.12
C ASP A 168 -12.05 -6.11 16.52
N MET A 169 -12.74 -5.34 15.68
CA MET A 169 -13.20 -4.00 16.02
C MET A 169 -14.21 -4.06 17.17
N PHE A 170 -15.24 -4.89 17.08
CA PHE A 170 -16.30 -4.99 18.09
C PHE A 170 -15.86 -5.65 19.40
N MET A 171 -14.84 -6.51 19.38
CA MET A 171 -14.33 -7.19 20.58
C MET A 171 -13.40 -6.31 21.44
N LYS A 172 -13.01 -5.12 20.96
CA LYS A 172 -12.20 -4.18 21.76
C LYS A 172 -13.03 -3.30 22.70
N PHE A 173 -14.27 -3.73 22.97
CA PHE A 173 -15.23 -3.15 23.91
C PHE A 173 -15.64 -4.20 24.94
#